data_AF-A0A8T9QF57-F1
#
_entry.id   AF-A0A8T9QF57-F1
#
_cell.length_a   1.000
_cell.length_b   1.000
_cell.length_c   1.000
_cell.angle_alpha   90.00
_cell.angle_beta   90.00
_cell.angle_gamma   90.00
#
_symmetry.space_group_name_H-M   'P 1'
#
loop_
_entity.id
_entity.type
_entity.pdbx_description
1 polymer ?
#
loop_
_entity_poly.entity_id
_entity_poly.type
_entity_poly.pdbx_seq_one_letter_code
_entity_poly.pdbx_strand_id
1 'polypeptide(L)'
;MAAGTRHPAEDGSEDLLPILDGHPRTYIDWAQEYFEEERFPKDGLLLGTVTQLYYGETLTKPMVEALVTEVTDWEALRRDLDEIGYPYDFD
;
A
#
# COMPACT_ATOMS: atom_id res chain seq x y z
N MET A 1 -32.16 15.64 28.16
CA MET A 1 -31.46 15.54 26.86
C MET A 1 -30.02 15.99 27.08
N ALA A 2 -29.10 15.05 27.31
CA ALA A 2 -27.67 15.40 27.39
C ALA A 2 -27.13 15.44 25.97
N ALA A 3 -26.66 16.61 25.53
CA ALA A 3 -25.95 16.73 24.27
C ALA A 3 -24.62 15.96 24.40
N GLY A 4 -24.48 14.87 23.65
CA GLY A 4 -23.21 14.16 23.55
C GLY A 4 -22.19 15.05 22.87
N THR A 5 -21.17 15.47 23.62
CA THR A 5 -19.98 16.11 23.06
C THR A 5 -19.31 15.11 22.12
N ARG A 6 -19.35 15.36 20.81
CA ARG A 6 -18.46 14.68 19.85
C ARG A 6 -17.08 15.27 20.05
N HIS A 7 -16.11 14.48 20.52
CA HIS A 7 -14.70 14.83 20.36
C HIS A 7 -14.37 14.71 18.86
N PRO A 8 -13.97 15.81 18.19
CA PRO A 8 -13.36 15.70 16.89
C PRO A 8 -11.91 15.21 17.09
N ALA A 9 -11.50 14.19 16.33
CA ALA A 9 -10.13 13.63 16.27
C ALA A 9 -9.77 12.42 17.17
N GLU A 10 -10.72 11.53 17.51
CA GLU A 10 -10.39 10.24 18.14
C GLU A 10 -10.65 9.04 17.21
N ASP A 11 -10.48 9.20 15.89
CA ASP A 11 -10.62 8.08 14.94
C ASP A 11 -9.29 7.44 14.53
N GLY A 12 -8.17 7.93 15.08
CA GLY A 12 -6.81 7.44 14.79
C GLY A 12 -6.28 7.83 13.40
N SER A 13 -7.02 8.63 12.62
CA SER A 13 -6.58 9.04 11.28
C SER A 13 -5.33 9.93 11.31
N GLU A 14 -5.13 10.72 12.37
CA GLU A 14 -3.94 11.57 12.55
C GLU A 14 -2.64 10.74 12.59
N ASP A 15 -2.70 9.49 13.09
CA ASP A 15 -1.55 8.58 13.14
C ASP A 15 -1.19 8.01 11.76
N LEU A 16 -2.11 8.08 10.78
CA LEU A 16 -1.92 7.59 9.41
C LEU A 16 -1.48 8.68 8.42
N LEU A 17 -1.56 9.96 8.79
CA LEU A 17 -1.10 11.05 7.92
C LEU A 17 0.43 11.08 7.69
N PRO A 18 1.29 10.75 8.67
CA PRO A 18 2.75 10.85 8.50
C PRO A 18 3.33 9.97 7.39
N ILE A 19 2.67 8.87 7.02
CA ILE A 19 3.14 7.98 5.96
C ILE A 19 2.93 8.54 4.55
N LEU A 20 2.14 9.61 4.42
CA LEU A 20 1.85 10.29 3.15
C LEU A 20 2.88 11.41 2.86
N ASP A 21 4.15 11.18 3.21
CA ASP A 21 5.24 12.15 3.11
C ASP A 21 5.98 12.13 1.75
N GLY A 22 5.59 11.23 0.85
CA GLY A 22 6.22 11.03 -0.46
C GLY A 22 7.55 10.28 -0.41
N HIS A 23 7.95 9.72 0.74
CA HIS A 23 9.18 8.95 0.92
C HIS A 23 8.87 7.45 1.02
N PRO A 24 9.26 6.63 0.02
CA PRO A 24 9.02 5.18 0.01
C PRO A 24 9.52 4.46 1.26
N ARG A 25 10.61 4.95 1.86
CA ARG A 25 11.19 4.36 3.07
C ARG A 25 10.26 4.49 4.28
N THR A 26 9.63 5.65 4.45
CA THR A 26 8.66 5.90 5.54
C THR A 26 7.50 4.91 5.46
N TYR A 27 6.96 4.68 4.25
CA TYR A 27 5.92 3.68 4.04
C TYR A 27 6.38 2.25 4.37
N ILE A 28 7.58 1.86 3.95
CA ILE A 28 8.10 0.51 4.24
C ILE A 28 8.23 0.29 5.75
N ASP A 29 8.83 1.25 6.46
CA ASP A 29 9.04 1.13 7.90
C ASP A 29 7.68 1.05 8.64
N TRP A 30 6.70 1.89 8.26
CA TRP A 30 5.34 1.80 8.81
C TRP A 30 4.63 0.49 8.46
N ALA A 31 4.71 0.03 7.20
CA ALA A 31 4.03 -1.17 6.74
C ALA A 31 4.53 -2.42 7.48
N GLN A 32 5.83 -2.48 7.79
CA GLN A 32 6.42 -3.56 8.58
C GLN A 32 5.89 -3.63 10.02
N GLU A 33 5.52 -2.49 10.60
CA GLU A 33 4.93 -2.43 11.94
C GLU A 33 3.41 -2.66 11.91
N TYR A 34 2.74 -2.23 10.84
CA TYR A 34 1.28 -2.24 10.74
C TYR A 34 0.69 -3.57 10.28
N PHE A 35 1.33 -4.24 9.32
CA PHE A 35 0.85 -5.50 8.76
C PHE A 35 1.53 -6.71 9.42
N GLU A 36 0.82 -7.85 9.41
CA GLU A 36 1.37 -9.14 9.82
C GLU A 36 2.53 -9.56 8.90
N GLU A 37 3.61 -10.12 9.47
CA GLU A 37 4.83 -10.49 8.73
C GLU A 37 4.54 -11.46 7.57
N GLU A 38 3.53 -12.33 7.71
CA GLU A 38 3.13 -13.31 6.70
C GLU A 38 2.59 -12.68 5.41
N ARG A 39 2.23 -11.39 5.43
CA ARG A 39 1.78 -10.65 4.25
C ARG A 39 2.93 -10.23 3.34
N PHE A 40 4.15 -10.19 3.86
CA PHE A 40 5.32 -9.76 3.10
C PHE A 40 6.08 -10.95 2.52
N PRO A 41 6.81 -10.73 1.41
CA PRO A 41 7.88 -11.63 1.01
C PRO A 41 8.88 -11.81 2.15
N LYS A 42 9.58 -12.95 2.19
CA LYS A 42 10.54 -13.28 3.27
C LYS A 42 11.64 -12.23 3.47
N ASP A 43 12.03 -11.55 2.39
CA ASP A 43 13.06 -10.51 2.41
C ASP A 43 12.48 -9.10 2.67
N GLY A 44 11.18 -9.01 2.98
CA GLY A 44 10.44 -7.77 3.15
C GLY A 44 10.10 -7.08 1.81
N LEU A 45 9.57 -5.86 1.91
CA LEU A 45 9.32 -5.02 0.73
C LEU A 45 10.63 -4.47 0.18
N LEU A 46 10.84 -4.64 -1.13
CA LEU A 46 11.99 -4.08 -1.82
C LEU A 46 11.82 -2.56 -2.01
N LEU A 47 12.77 -1.78 -1.47
CA LEU A 47 12.76 -0.31 -1.61
C LEU A 47 12.70 0.13 -3.07
N GLY A 48 13.39 -0.57 -3.97
CA GLY A 48 13.36 -0.28 -5.40
C GLY A 48 11.94 -0.36 -5.97
N THR A 49 11.25 -1.48 -5.76
CA THR A 49 9.88 -1.69 -6.22
C THR A 49 8.92 -0.65 -5.66
N VAL A 50 8.95 -0.39 -4.35
CA VAL A 50 8.08 0.62 -3.73
C VAL A 50 8.38 2.03 -4.27
N THR A 51 9.66 2.34 -4.53
CA THR A 51 10.06 3.62 -5.13
C THR A 51 9.48 3.79 -6.53
N GLN A 52 9.52 2.76 -7.37
CA GLN A 52 8.90 2.79 -8.70
C GLN A 52 7.39 3.05 -8.62
N LEU A 53 6.72 2.48 -7.62
CA LEU A 53 5.28 2.71 -7.43
C LEU A 53 4.97 4.18 -7.09
N TYR A 54 5.77 4.80 -6.23
CA TYR A 54 5.64 6.21 -5.85
C TYR A 54 5.82 7.15 -7.03
N TYR A 55 6.63 6.76 -8.02
CA TYR A 55 6.82 7.54 -9.25
C TYR A 55 5.81 7.20 -10.37
N GLY A 56 4.85 6.31 -10.10
CA GLY A 56 3.82 5.95 -11.07
C GLY A 56 4.36 5.18 -12.27
N GLU A 57 5.46 4.43 -12.11
CA GLU A 57 5.93 3.53 -13.15
C GLU A 57 4.91 2.42 -13.43
N THR A 58 4.92 1.89 -14.66
CA THR A 58 4.03 0.78 -15.04
C THR A 58 4.26 -0.42 -14.12
N LEU A 59 3.21 -0.84 -13.41
CA LEU A 59 3.25 -2.00 -12.55
C LEU A 59 3.39 -3.28 -13.39
N THR A 60 4.48 -4.02 -13.18
CA THR A 60 4.73 -5.27 -13.89
C THR A 60 4.46 -6.50 -13.02
N LYS A 61 4.28 -7.66 -13.65
CA LYS A 61 4.09 -8.92 -12.92
C LYS A 61 5.21 -9.24 -11.93
N PRO A 62 6.52 -9.11 -12.28
CA PRO A 62 7.61 -9.29 -11.33
C PRO A 62 7.58 -8.30 -10.15
N MET A 63 7.10 -7.07 -10.38
CA MET A 63 6.95 -6.10 -9.29
C MET A 63 5.88 -6.56 -8.30
N VAL A 64 4.74 -7.04 -8.78
CA VAL A 64 3.67 -7.57 -7.90
C VAL A 64 4.18 -8.77 -7.09
N GLU A 65 4.86 -9.71 -7.75
CA GLU A 65 5.45 -10.88 -7.09
C GLU A 65 6.56 -10.51 -6.08
N ALA A 66 7.14 -9.31 -6.18
CA ALA A 66 8.09 -8.77 -5.21
C ALA A 66 7.42 -8.02 -4.04
N LEU A 67 6.10 -7.80 -4.07
CA LEU A 67 5.34 -7.08 -3.04
C LEU A 67 4.46 -8.02 -2.20
N VAL A 68 3.94 -9.08 -2.82
CA VAL A 68 3.01 -10.03 -2.19
C VAL A 68 3.46 -11.47 -2.43
N THR A 69 3.13 -12.35 -1.50
CA THR A 69 3.48 -13.78 -1.57
C THR A 69 2.63 -14.56 -2.57
N GLU A 70 1.37 -14.16 -2.76
CA GLU A 70 0.43 -14.79 -3.70
C GLU A 70 -0.56 -13.74 -4.24
N VAL A 71 -0.86 -13.84 -5.54
CA VAL A 71 -1.98 -13.13 -6.17
C VAL A 71 -3.06 -14.14 -6.48
N THR A 72 -4.18 -14.06 -5.76
CA THR A 72 -5.29 -15.01 -5.89
C THR A 72 -6.08 -14.81 -7.19
N ASP A 73 -6.21 -13.57 -7.67
CA ASP A 73 -6.95 -13.23 -8.89
C ASP A 73 -6.32 -12.04 -9.63
N TRP A 74 -5.67 -12.32 -10.76
CA TRP A 74 -5.03 -11.29 -11.59
C TRP A 74 -6.04 -10.44 -12.36
N GLU A 75 -7.21 -10.97 -12.73
CA GLU A 75 -8.25 -10.20 -13.41
C GLU A 75 -8.90 -9.20 -12.45
N ALA A 76 -9.11 -9.59 -11.19
CA ALA A 76 -9.53 -8.67 -10.15
C ALA A 76 -8.51 -7.53 -9.97
N LEU A 77 -7.22 -7.85 -9.90
CA LEU A 77 -6.17 -6.84 -9.79
C LEU A 77 -6.15 -5.89 -11.00
N ARG A 78 -6.29 -6.40 -12.24
CA ARG A 78 -6.39 -5.55 -13.44
C ARG A 78 -7.56 -4.57 -13.33
N ARG A 79 -8.75 -5.05 -12.95
CA ARG A 79 -9.94 -4.21 -12.77
C ARG A 79 -9.74 -3.13 -11.71
N ASP A 80 -9.14 -3.47 -10.58
CA ASP A 80 -8.90 -2.53 -9.49
C ASP A 80 -7.89 -1.44 -9.93
N LEU A 81 -6.86 -1.81 -10.70
CA LEU A 81 -5.89 -0.88 -11.28
C LEU A 81 -6.52 0.04 -12.34
N ASP A 82 -7.40 -0.50 -13.20
CA ASP A 82 -8.19 0.29 -14.15
C ASP A 82 -9.09 1.30 -13.45
N GLU A 83 -9.74 0.91 -12.33
CA GLU A 83 -10.63 1.78 -11.55
C GLU A 83 -9.90 2.99 -10.96
N ILE A 84 -8.68 2.79 -10.45
CA ILE A 84 -7.84 3.88 -9.92
C ILE A 84 -6.98 4.58 -10.98
N GLY A 85 -7.00 4.09 -12.23
CA GLY A 85 -6.23 4.64 -13.35
C GLY A 85 -4.72 4.47 -13.24
N TYR A 86 -4.26 3.36 -12.65
CA TYR A 86 -2.83 3.07 -12.48
C TYR A 86 -2.28 2.25 -13.65
N PRO A 87 -1.14 2.62 -14.27
CA PRO A 87 -0.59 1.89 -15.41
C PRO A 87 -0.05 0.51 -15.00
N TYR A 88 -0.34 -0.53 -15.79
CA TYR A 88 0.17 -1.88 -15.57
C TYR A 88 0.43 -2.64 -16.87
N ASP A 89 1.30 -3.65 -16.79
CA ASP A 89 1.65 -4.57 -17.89
C ASP A 89 2.01 -5.95 -17.29
N PHE A 90 1.13 -6.93 -17.47
CA PHE A 90 1.27 -8.27 -16.85
C PHE A 90 1.52 -9.38 -17.88
N ASP A 91 1.79 -9.02 -19.12
CA ASP A 91 1.90 -9.90 -20.28
C ASP A 91 3.36 -10.16 -20.71
#